data_AF-A0A1A8CY80-F1
#
_entry.id   AF-A0A1A8CY80-F1
#
_cell.length_a   1.000
_cell.length_b   1.000
_cell.length_c   1.000
_cell.angle_alpha   90.00
_cell.angle_beta   90.00
_cell.angle_gamma   90.00
#
_symmetry.space_group_name_H-M   'P 1'
#
loop_
_entity.id
_entity.type
_entity.pdbx_description
1 polymer ?
#
loop_
_entity_poly.entity_id
_entity_poly.type
_entity_poly.pdbx_seq_one_letter_code
_entity_poly.pdbx_strand_id
1 'polypeptide(L)'
;KGGVALCLNAQGRRNGEALVRFINSEHRDLALERHKHHMGSRYIEVYKATGEEFLKIAGGTSNEVSQFLSKENQVIIRMRGLPFTSTP
;
A
#
# COMPACT_ATOMS: atom_id res chain seq x y z
N LYS A 1 1.07 -13.77 6.50
CA LYS A 1 0.75 -13.52 5.08
C LYS A 1 0.75 -12.02 4.85
N GLY A 2 1.45 -11.55 3.80
CA GLY A 2 1.40 -10.14 3.37
C GLY A 2 0.14 -9.85 2.56
N GLY A 3 0.02 -8.64 2.01
CA GLY A 3 -1.10 -8.28 1.15
C GLY A 3 -0.93 -6.92 0.48
N VAL A 4 -1.64 -6.72 -0.63
CA VAL A 4 -1.67 -5.46 -1.41
C VAL A 4 -3.11 -4.99 -1.50
N ALA A 5 -3.34 -3.71 -1.19
CA ALA A 5 -4.61 -3.03 -1.39
C ALA A 5 -4.42 -1.89 -2.39
N LEU A 6 -5.06 -1.99 -3.56
CA LEU A 6 -5.08 -0.90 -4.54
C LEU A 6 -6.13 0.13 -4.15
N CYS A 7 -5.75 1.40 -4.13
CA CYS A 7 -6.64 2.47 -3.73
C CYS A 7 -7.52 2.91 -4.92
N LEU A 8 -8.79 3.14 -4.63
CA LEU A 8 -9.77 3.58 -5.61
C LEU A 8 -10.18 5.03 -5.32
N ASN A 9 -10.52 5.77 -6.38
CA ASN A 9 -11.17 7.06 -6.24
C ASN A 9 -12.69 6.89 -5.99
N ALA A 10 -13.41 8.00 -5.80
CA ALA A 10 -14.85 8.00 -5.57
C ALA A 10 -15.69 7.35 -6.70
N GLN A 11 -15.12 7.18 -7.90
CA GLN A 11 -15.76 6.51 -9.04
C GLN A 11 -15.40 5.02 -9.12
N GLY A 12 -14.71 4.47 -8.10
CA GLY A 12 -14.25 3.08 -8.08
C GLY A 12 -13.08 2.79 -9.00
N ARG A 13 -12.42 3.81 -9.57
CA ARG A 13 -11.27 3.64 -10.47
C ARG A 13 -9.96 3.70 -9.69
N ARG A 14 -8.98 2.89 -10.09
CA ARG A 14 -7.62 2.93 -9.52
C ARG A 14 -7.04 4.33 -9.66
N ASN A 15 -6.49 4.86 -8.57
CA ASN A 15 -5.91 6.22 -8.54
C ASN A 15 -4.38 6.24 -8.59
N GLY A 16 -3.73 5.09 -8.83
CA GLY A 16 -2.27 4.97 -8.86
C GLY A 16 -1.62 4.92 -7.48
N GLU A 17 -2.42 4.70 -6.43
CA GLU A 17 -1.94 4.46 -5.07
C GLU A 17 -2.20 3.02 -4.63
N ALA A 18 -1.33 2.52 -3.76
CA ALA A 18 -1.50 1.23 -3.11
C ALA A 18 -0.95 1.24 -1.69
N LEU A 19 -1.46 0.33 -0.88
CA LEU A 19 -0.93 -0.02 0.42
C LEU A 19 -0.42 -1.45 0.37
N VAL A 20 0.80 -1.65 0.84
CA VAL A 20 1.47 -2.96 0.81
C VAL A 20 1.87 -3.33 2.22
N ARG A 21 1.42 -4.50 2.66
CA ARG A 21 1.84 -5.13 3.90
C ARG A 21 2.82 -6.25 3.63
N PHE A 22 3.97 -6.16 4.28
CA PHE A 22 4.99 -7.18 4.25
C PHE A 22 4.84 -8.16 5.41
N ILE A 23 5.47 -9.32 5.26
CA ILE A 23 5.56 -10.34 6.31
C ILE A 23 6.64 -9.97 7.32
N ASN A 24 7.74 -9.38 6.86
CA ASN A 24 8.91 -9.00 7.66
C ASN A 24 9.27 -7.52 7.42
N SER A 25 9.95 -6.91 8.39
CA SER A 25 10.42 -5.52 8.31
C SER A 25 11.47 -5.29 7.23
N GLU A 26 12.31 -6.29 6.98
CA GLU A 26 13.38 -6.23 5.99
C GLU A 26 12.85 -5.95 4.57
N HIS A 27 11.82 -6.67 4.11
CA HIS A 27 11.25 -6.42 2.78
C HIS A 27 10.60 -5.04 2.66
N ARG A 28 10.03 -4.53 3.75
CA ARG A 28 9.50 -3.15 3.78
C ARG A 28 10.63 -2.15 3.64
N ASP A 29 11.74 -2.35 4.34
CA ASP A 29 12.87 -1.42 4.29
C ASP A 29 13.49 -1.40 2.89
N LEU A 30 13.66 -2.57 2.25
CA LEU A 30 14.04 -2.67 0.84
C LEU A 30 13.05 -1.97 -0.10
N ALA A 31 11.75 -2.02 0.18
CA ALA A 31 10.75 -1.33 -0.63
C ALA A 31 10.83 0.20 -0.45
N LEU A 32 11.16 0.69 0.75
CA LEU A 32 11.36 2.12 1.02
C LEU A 32 12.56 2.69 0.26
N GLU A 33 13.62 1.90 0.06
CA GLU A 33 14.78 2.29 -0.76
C GLU A 33 14.42 2.52 -2.24
N ARG A 34 13.27 2.00 -2.71
CA ARG A 34 12.77 2.23 -4.07
C ARG A 34 12.04 3.57 -4.23
N HIS A 35 12.02 4.42 -3.21
CA HIS A 35 11.48 5.78 -3.34
C HIS A 35 12.15 6.52 -4.52
N LYS A 36 11.34 7.17 -5.37
CA LYS A 36 11.73 7.88 -6.61
C LYS A 36 12.34 7.02 -7.72
N HIS A 37 12.33 5.70 -7.60
CA HIS A 37 12.69 4.82 -8.71
C HIS A 37 11.57 4.78 -9.76
N HIS A 38 11.89 4.27 -10.95
CA HIS A 38 10.91 4.10 -12.02
C HIS A 38 10.31 2.69 -12.02
N MET A 39 9.00 2.64 -12.21
CA MET A 39 8.23 1.43 -12.55
C MET A 39 7.65 1.64 -13.95
N GLY A 40 8.35 1.12 -14.96
CA GLY A 40 8.08 1.44 -16.36
C GLY A 40 8.32 2.92 -16.63
N SER A 41 7.32 3.62 -17.18
CA SER A 41 7.41 5.05 -17.54
C SER A 41 7.08 6.01 -16.40
N ARG A 42 6.79 5.52 -15.20
CA ARG A 42 6.34 6.31 -14.05
C ARG A 42 7.34 6.20 -12.92
N TYR A 43 7.70 7.32 -12.29
CA TYR A 43 8.38 7.26 -11.00
C TYR A 43 7.38 6.88 -9.91
N ILE A 44 7.86 6.16 -8.89
CA ILE A 44 7.07 5.78 -7.72
C ILE A 44 7.54 6.56 -6.50
N GLU A 45 6.60 6.86 -5.61
CA GLU A 45 6.91 7.37 -4.28
C GLU A 45 6.53 6.29 -3.28
N VAL A 46 7.46 5.95 -2.38
CA VAL A 46 7.23 4.97 -1.32
C VAL A 46 7.42 5.63 0.03
N TYR A 47 6.48 5.43 0.94
CA TYR A 47 6.48 5.98 2.29
C TYR A 47 6.09 4.91 3.31
N LYS A 48 6.60 5.02 4.54
CA LYS A 48 6.05 4.25 5.67
C LYS A 48 4.61 4.67 5.87
N ALA A 49 3.74 3.69 6.14
CA ALA A 49 2.36 3.95 6.45
C ALA A 49 1.97 3.28 7.76
N THR A 50 1.03 3.89 8.45
CA THR A 50 0.40 3.34 9.65
C THR A 50 -0.86 2.57 9.31
N GLY A 51 -1.32 1.76 10.26
CA GLY A 51 -2.62 1.11 10.15
C GLY A 51 -3.81 2.05 10.05
N GLU A 52 -3.71 3.23 10.67
CA GLU A 52 -4.74 4.25 10.61
C GLU A 52 -4.85 4.86 9.21
N GLU A 53 -3.71 5.12 8.56
CA GLU A 53 -3.68 5.55 7.16
C GLU A 53 -4.26 4.47 6.24
N PHE A 54 -4.00 3.20 6.55
CA PHE A 54 -4.59 2.09 5.82
C PHE A 54 -6.13 2.13 5.87
N LEU A 55 -6.74 2.38 7.04
CA LEU A 55 -8.20 2.50 7.18
C LEU A 55 -8.77 3.64 6.34
N LYS A 56 -8.17 4.83 6.45
CA LYS A 56 -8.63 6.04 5.76
C LYS A 56 -8.61 5.87 4.25
N ILE A 57 -7.60 5.19 3.72
CA ILE A 57 -7.36 5.05 2.29
C ILE A 57 -8.07 3.82 1.71
N ALA A 58 -8.09 2.69 2.42
CA ALA A 58 -8.77 1.47 1.96
C ALA A 58 -10.30 1.62 1.99
N GLY A 59 -10.84 2.69 2.59
CA GLY A 59 -12.25 3.06 2.51
C GLY A 59 -13.22 2.05 3.13
N GLY A 60 -12.71 1.11 3.94
CA GLY A 60 -13.48 -0.02 4.44
C GLY A 60 -13.43 -0.13 5.96
N THR A 61 -14.58 0.06 6.59
CA THR A 61 -14.90 -0.48 7.92
C THR A 61 -15.22 -1.98 7.84
N SER A 62 -14.44 -2.74 7.05
CA SER A 62 -14.66 -4.18 6.91
C SER A 62 -13.92 -4.95 8.01
N ASN A 63 -14.49 -6.07 8.43
CA ASN A 63 -13.83 -7.01 9.36
C ASN A 63 -12.46 -7.47 8.86
N GLU A 64 -12.25 -7.50 7.54
CA GLU A 64 -10.97 -7.85 6.93
C GLU A 64 -9.90 -6.80 7.20
N VAL A 65 -10.25 -5.51 7.12
CA VAL A 65 -9.33 -4.43 7.46
C VAL A 65 -9.05 -4.43 8.97
N SER A 66 -10.06 -4.63 9.82
CA SER A 66 -9.86 -4.77 11.27
C SER A 66 -8.96 -5.96 11.64
N GLN A 67 -9.13 -7.13 11.00
CA GLN A 67 -8.23 -8.28 11.17
C GLN A 67 -6.83 -8.04 10.59
N PHE A 68 -6.73 -7.25 9.53
CA PHE A 68 -5.45 -6.87 8.95
C PHE A 68 -4.65 -6.00 9.94
N LEU A 69 -5.35 -5.15 10.69
CA LEU A 69 -4.77 -4.18 11.61
C LEU A 69 -4.58 -4.68 13.05
N SER A 70 -5.35 -5.69 13.48
CA SER A 70 -5.25 -6.24 14.84
C SER A 70 -3.93 -6.97 15.13
N LYS A 71 -3.09 -7.19 14.11
CA LYS A 71 -1.77 -7.79 14.27
C LYS A 71 -0.75 -6.69 14.61
N GLU A 72 -0.17 -6.79 15.79
CA GLU A 72 0.92 -5.91 16.24
C GLU A 72 2.11 -5.95 15.26
N ASN A 73 2.86 -4.84 15.22
CA ASN A 73 4.01 -4.63 14.33
C ASN A 73 3.64 -4.61 12.83
N GLN A 74 2.69 -3.75 12.47
CA GLN A 74 2.25 -3.59 11.09
C GLN A 74 3.39 -3.11 10.19
N VAL A 75 3.78 -3.96 9.26
CA VAL A 75 4.83 -3.67 8.29
C VAL A 75 4.21 -3.14 6.99
N ILE A 76 3.76 -1.89 7.00
CA ILE A 76 3.00 -1.30 5.88
C ILE A 76 3.77 -0.14 5.22
N ILE A 77 3.69 -0.07 3.90
CA ILE A 77 4.05 1.11 3.11
C ILE A 77 2.86 1.60 2.30
N ARG A 78 2.89 2.89 1.97
CA ARG A 78 2.05 3.50 0.94
C ARG A 78 2.90 3.77 -0.29
N MET A 79 2.39 3.39 -1.45
CA MET A 79 3.00 3.64 -2.75
C MET A 79 2.12 4.60 -3.56
N ARG A 80 2.73 5.52 -4.29
CA ARG A 80 2.07 6.43 -5.24
C ARG A 80 2.76 6.36 -6.60
N GLY A 81 2.05 6.72 -7.66
CA GLY A 81 2.59 6.80 -9.01
C GLY A 81 2.53 5.48 -9.79
N LEU A 82 1.80 4.47 -9.27
CA LEU A 82 1.67 3.18 -9.93
C LEU A 82 1.03 3.33 -11.33
N PRO A 83 1.56 2.63 -12.35
CA PRO A 83 0.90 2.53 -13.66
C PRO A 83 -0.52 1.95 -13.53
N PHE A 84 -1.45 2.38 -14.40
CA PHE A 84 -2.83 1.86 -14.41
C PHE A 84 -2.92 0.34 -14.67
N THR A 85 -1.91 -0.21 -15.34
CA THR A 85 -1.77 -1.65 -15.63
C THR A 85 -1.31 -2.48 -14.43
N SER A 86 -0.96 -1.86 -13.29
CA SER A 86 -0.49 -2.58 -12.11
C SER A 86 -1.59 -3.50 -11.56
N THR A 87 -1.24 -4.74 -11.26
CA THR A 87 -2.12 -5.74 -10.63
C THR A 87 -1.65 -6.03 -9.19
N PRO A 88 -2.56 -6.44 -8.29
CA PRO A 88 -2.20 -6.84 -6.91
C PRO A 88 -1.23 -8.03 -6.85
#